data_AF-A0A7C9A1G7-F1
#
_entry.id   AF-A0A7C9A1G7-F1
#
_cell.length_a   1.000
_cell.length_b   1.000
_cell.length_c   1.000
_cell.angle_alpha   90.00
_cell.angle_beta   90.00
_cell.angle_gamma   90.00
#
_symmetry.space_group_name_H-M   'P 1'
#
loop_
_entity.id
_entity.type
_entity.pdbx_description
1 polymer ?
#
loop_
_entity_poly.entity_id
_entity_poly.type
_entity_poly.pdbx_seq_one_letter_code
_entity_poly.pdbx_strand_id
1 'polypeptide(L)'
;KISAKDARSDSLKPKRRLSAFFIFMEEFREQYKLEYSHISSVTAVSKCASEVWKAMSAEEKARLMHLAEIRKAEYKKEMEDFHRKMVEAESMRVKEEPQSDVNDEEGEGDSSEED
;
A
#
# COMPACT_ATOMS: atom_id res chain seq x y z
N LYS A 1 14.05 19.12 0.34
CA LYS A 1 15.21 18.23 0.10
C LYS A 1 15.07 17.07 1.09
N ILE A 2 14.64 15.90 0.62
CA ILE A 2 14.43 14.74 1.51
C ILE A 2 15.81 14.11 1.76
N SER A 3 16.13 13.87 3.04
CA SER A 3 17.43 13.40 3.50
C SER A 3 17.63 11.92 3.16
N ALA A 4 18.81 11.55 2.67
CA ALA A 4 19.15 10.21 2.17
C ALA A 4 19.13 9.07 3.22
N LYS A 5 18.85 9.39 4.50
CA LYS A 5 18.66 8.40 5.58
C LYS A 5 17.28 7.77 5.55
N ASP A 6 16.23 8.50 5.16
CA ASP A 6 14.86 7.98 5.11
C ASP A 6 14.58 7.16 3.84
N ALA A 7 15.28 7.47 2.75
CA ALA A 7 15.11 6.79 1.46
C ALA A 7 15.49 5.29 1.48
N ARG A 8 16.36 4.85 2.39
CA ARG A 8 16.77 3.43 2.49
C ARG A 8 15.75 2.60 3.28
N SER A 9 15.17 3.19 4.32
CA SER A 9 14.11 2.55 5.12
C SER A 9 12.78 2.51 4.38
N ASP A 10 12.44 3.57 3.63
CA ASP A 10 11.24 3.59 2.79
C ASP A 10 11.33 2.64 1.59
N SER A 11 12.53 2.40 1.04
CA SER A 11 12.71 1.50 -0.10
C SER A 11 12.54 0.02 0.25
N LEU A 12 12.64 -0.35 1.52
CA LEU A 12 12.47 -1.71 2.00
C LEU A 12 11.02 -2.02 2.39
N LYS A 13 10.20 -0.99 2.62
CA LYS A 13 8.80 -1.15 2.99
C LYS A 13 8.05 -1.73 1.78
N PRO A 14 7.46 -2.94 1.89
CA PRO A 14 6.66 -3.53 0.83
C PRO A 14 5.63 -2.51 0.32
N LYS A 15 5.48 -2.41 -1.00
CA LYS A 15 4.57 -1.46 -1.63
C LYS A 15 3.14 -1.81 -1.21
N ARG A 16 2.39 -0.84 -0.68
CA ARG A 16 1.00 -1.01 -0.19
C ARG A 16 0.18 -1.92 -1.11
N ARG A 17 -0.55 -2.86 -0.51
CA ARG A 17 -1.45 -3.79 -1.22
C ARG A 17 -2.37 -3.05 -2.19
N LEU A 18 -2.44 -3.55 -3.41
CA LEU A 18 -3.39 -3.09 -4.42
C LEU A 18 -4.70 -3.85 -4.20
N SER A 19 -5.77 -3.12 -3.86
CA SER A 19 -7.14 -3.66 -3.84
C SER A 19 -7.59 -4.03 -5.26
N ALA A 20 -8.66 -4.83 -5.40
CA ALA A 20 -9.22 -5.24 -6.69
C ALA A 20 -9.45 -4.06 -7.65
N PHE A 21 -9.95 -2.94 -7.11
CA PHE A 21 -10.13 -1.70 -7.86
C PHE A 21 -8.81 -1.08 -8.34
N PHE A 22 -7.73 -1.17 -7.56
CA PHE A 22 -6.44 -0.65 -7.96
C PHE A 22 -5.75 -1.51 -9.01
N ILE A 23 -5.92 -2.84 -8.95
CA ILE A 23 -5.47 -3.76 -9.99
C ILE A 23 -6.18 -3.42 -11.31
N PHE A 24 -7.50 -3.27 -11.26
CA PHE A 24 -8.28 -2.80 -12.41
C PHE A 24 -7.78 -1.44 -12.93
N MET A 25 -7.56 -0.47 -12.03
CA MET A 25 -7.10 0.86 -12.40
C MET A 25 -5.73 0.87 -13.07
N GLU A 26 -4.84 -0.08 -12.74
CA GLU A 26 -3.54 -0.21 -13.37
C GLU A 26 -3.70 -0.64 -14.84
N GLU A 27 -4.45 -1.71 -15.08
CA GLU A 27 -4.80 -2.18 -16.43
C GLU A 27 -5.55 -1.07 -17.22
N PHE A 28 -6.52 -0.43 -16.58
CA PHE A 28 -7.31 0.64 -17.19
C PHE A 28 -6.46 1.86 -17.55
N ARG A 29 -5.51 2.25 -16.69
CA ARG A 29 -4.61 3.39 -16.97
C ARG A 29 -3.69 3.10 -18.15
N GLU A 30 -3.21 1.87 -18.30
CA GLU A 30 -2.39 1.48 -19.45
C GLU A 30 -3.19 1.54 -20.75
N GLN A 31 -4.40 0.96 -20.75
CA GLN A 31 -5.31 1.03 -21.89
C GLN A 31 -5.70 2.47 -22.22
N TYR A 32 -6.09 3.25 -21.21
CA TYR A 32 -6.49 4.64 -21.38
C TYR A 32 -5.33 5.51 -21.86
N LYS A 33 -4.10 5.25 -21.43
CA LYS A 33 -2.92 5.97 -21.92
C LYS A 33 -2.60 5.61 -23.38
N LEU A 34 -2.85 4.37 -23.79
CA LEU A 34 -2.66 3.93 -25.17
C LEU A 34 -3.69 4.60 -26.10
N GLU A 35 -4.95 4.63 -25.68
CA GLU A 35 -6.07 5.15 -26.48
C GLU A 35 -6.18 6.68 -26.43
N TYR A 36 -5.89 7.27 -25.26
CA TYR A 36 -5.98 8.70 -24.99
C TYR A 36 -4.64 9.26 -24.49
N SER A 37 -3.58 9.03 -25.27
CA SER A 37 -2.22 9.52 -24.95
C SER A 37 -2.11 11.05 -24.75
N HIS A 38 -3.10 11.80 -25.23
CA HIS A 38 -3.23 13.26 -25.09
C HIS A 38 -3.97 13.68 -23.80
N ILE A 39 -4.71 12.78 -23.14
CA ILE A 39 -5.49 13.07 -21.93
C ILE A 39 -4.71 12.55 -20.72
N SER A 40 -3.92 13.43 -20.11
CA SER A 40 -3.20 13.16 -18.85
C SER A 40 -4.01 13.52 -17.59
N SER A 41 -5.30 13.84 -17.75
CA SER A 41 -6.14 14.27 -16.63
C SER A 41 -6.50 13.08 -15.73
N VAL A 42 -5.87 13.00 -14.57
CA VAL A 42 -6.15 12.00 -13.54
C VAL A 42 -7.63 12.01 -13.14
N THR A 43 -8.26 13.19 -13.13
CA THR A 43 -9.69 13.34 -12.81
C THR A 43 -10.59 12.70 -13.87
N ALA A 44 -10.26 12.84 -15.17
CA ALA A 44 -11.01 12.22 -16.25
C ALA A 44 -10.88 10.70 -16.21
N VAL A 45 -9.65 10.19 -16.07
CA VAL A 45 -9.37 8.75 -15.94
C VAL A 45 -10.13 8.14 -14.77
N SER A 46 -10.11 8.80 -13.61
CA SER A 46 -10.75 8.27 -12.39
C SER A 46 -12.28 8.23 -12.52
N LYS A 47 -12.89 9.21 -13.21
CA LYS A 47 -14.32 9.21 -13.52
C LYS A 47 -14.69 8.04 -14.44
N CYS A 48 -14.01 7.92 -15.58
CA CYS A 48 -14.26 6.83 -16.53
C CYS A 48 -14.04 5.45 -15.90
N ALA A 49 -12.95 5.29 -15.14
CA ALA A 49 -12.66 4.03 -14.47
C ALA A 49 -13.75 3.65 -13.45
N SER A 50 -14.30 4.64 -12.72
CA SER A 50 -15.39 4.38 -11.77
C SER A 50 -16.68 3.92 -12.47
N GLU A 51 -16.98 4.47 -13.64
CA GLU A 51 -18.12 4.06 -14.46
C GLU A 51 -17.92 2.66 -15.05
N VAL A 52 -16.74 2.39 -15.61
CA VAL A 52 -16.37 1.07 -16.13
C VAL A 52 -16.42 0.03 -15.02
N TRP A 53 -15.84 0.30 -13.86
CA TRP A 53 -15.90 -0.60 -12.71
C TRP A 53 -17.33 -0.91 -12.30
N LYS A 54 -18.24 0.07 -12.29
CA LYS A 54 -19.66 -0.20 -11.99
C LYS A 54 -20.31 -1.08 -13.07
N ALA A 55 -20.00 -0.83 -14.34
CA ALA A 55 -20.53 -1.58 -15.49
C ALA A 55 -19.92 -2.98 -15.66
N MET A 56 -18.75 -3.28 -15.08
CA MET A 56 -18.11 -4.59 -15.15
C MET A 56 -18.98 -5.68 -14.54
N SER A 57 -18.92 -6.87 -15.15
CA SER A 57 -19.67 -8.04 -14.68
C SER A 57 -19.16 -8.53 -13.32
N ALA A 58 -20.01 -9.26 -12.60
CA ALA A 58 -19.63 -9.86 -11.34
C ALA A 58 -18.48 -10.87 -11.49
N GLU A 59 -18.37 -11.53 -12.65
CA GLU A 59 -17.32 -12.50 -12.94
C GLU A 59 -15.94 -11.84 -13.11
N GLU A 60 -15.86 -10.76 -13.86
CA GLU A 60 -14.61 -10.01 -14.02
C GLU A 60 -14.17 -9.35 -12.71
N LYS A 61 -15.13 -8.81 -11.94
CA LYS A 61 -14.88 -8.31 -10.59
C LYS A 61 -14.38 -9.43 -9.67
N ALA A 62 -14.99 -10.62 -9.73
CA ALA A 62 -14.56 -11.76 -8.93
C ALA A 62 -13.13 -12.21 -9.27
N ARG A 63 -12.77 -12.22 -10.56
CA ARG A 63 -11.38 -12.48 -11.00
C ARG A 63 -10.40 -11.47 -10.38
N LEU A 64 -10.75 -10.19 -10.40
CA LEU A 64 -9.92 -9.12 -9.86
C LEU A 64 -9.86 -9.14 -8.33
N MET A 65 -10.96 -9.50 -7.66
CA MET A 65 -11.00 -9.73 -6.21
C MET A 65 -10.13 -10.90 -5.80
N HIS A 66 -10.17 -12.01 -6.54
CA HIS A 66 -9.29 -13.15 -6.30
C HIS A 66 -7.81 -12.76 -6.47
N LEU A 67 -7.48 -12.00 -7.52
CA LEU A 67 -6.12 -11.50 -7.73
C LEU A 67 -5.69 -10.55 -6.59
N ALA A 68 -6.61 -9.73 -6.09
CA ALA A 68 -6.36 -8.87 -4.93
C ALA A 68 -6.11 -9.66 -3.64
N GLU A 69 -6.83 -10.76 -3.41
CA GLU A 69 -6.59 -11.64 -2.25
C GLU A 69 -5.23 -12.34 -2.35
N ILE A 70 -4.82 -12.79 -3.54
CA ILE A 70 -3.46 -13.33 -3.77
C ILE A 70 -2.41 -12.27 -3.42
N ARG A 71 -2.51 -11.08 -4.02
CA ARG A 71 -1.60 -9.95 -3.76
C ARG A 71 -1.57 -9.55 -2.28
N LYS A 72 -2.71 -9.68 -1.60
CA LYS A 72 -2.83 -9.39 -0.17
C LYS A 72 -2.10 -10.40 0.70
N ALA A 73 -2.15 -11.69 0.33
CA ALA A 73 -1.40 -12.74 0.98
C ALA A 73 0.11 -12.59 0.76
N GLU A 74 0.53 -12.29 -0.48
CA GLU A 74 1.94 -12.03 -0.83
C GLU A 74 2.50 -10.87 0.00
N TYR A 75 1.81 -9.73 0.02
CA TYR A 75 2.22 -8.57 0.80
C TYR A 75 2.28 -8.85 2.30
N LYS A 76 1.36 -9.67 2.84
CA LYS A 76 1.40 -10.03 4.27
C LYS A 76 2.71 -10.73 4.60
N LYS A 77 3.12 -11.68 3.75
CA LYS A 77 4.38 -12.40 3.89
C LYS A 77 5.58 -11.45 3.75
N GLU A 78 5.59 -10.59 2.73
CA GLU A 78 6.66 -9.60 2.54
C GLU A 78 6.76 -8.60 3.70
N MET A 79 5.63 -8.19 4.29
CA MET A 79 5.60 -7.33 5.47
C MET A 79 6.14 -8.02 6.72
N GLU A 80 5.83 -9.29 6.92
CA GLU A 80 6.40 -10.08 8.03
C GLU A 80 7.92 -10.18 7.89
N ASP A 81 8.42 -10.44 6.68
CA ASP A 81 9.84 -10.46 6.37
C ASP A 81 10.50 -9.09 6.58
N PHE A 82 9.82 -8.01 6.15
CA PHE A 82 10.27 -6.64 6.35
C PHE A 82 10.30 -6.27 7.83
N HIS A 83 9.25 -6.57 8.60
CA HIS A 83 9.21 -6.32 10.04
C HIS A 83 10.32 -7.07 10.77
N ARG A 84 10.58 -8.34 10.43
CA ARG A 84 11.70 -9.09 11.01
C ARG A 84 13.05 -8.42 10.72
N LYS A 85 13.29 -8.02 9.47
CA LYS A 85 14.51 -7.30 9.07
C LYS A 85 14.64 -5.92 9.75
N MET A 86 13.54 -5.21 9.93
CA MET A 86 13.51 -3.92 10.64
C MET A 86 13.84 -4.10 12.12
N VAL A 87 13.23 -5.07 12.80
CA VAL A 87 13.52 -5.37 14.22
C VAL A 87 14.97 -5.82 14.40
N GLU A 88 15.52 -6.61 13.47
CA GLU A 88 16.93 -7.01 13.48
C GLU A 88 17.86 -5.81 13.27
N ALA A 89 17.55 -4.95 12.30
CA ALA A 89 18.31 -3.71 12.06
C ALA A 89 18.25 -2.74 13.25
N GLU A 90 17.10 -2.65 13.93
CA GLU A 90 16.90 -1.82 15.12
C GLU A 90 17.62 -2.40 16.35
N SER A 91 17.60 -3.73 16.54
CA SER A 91 18.36 -4.42 17.58
C SER A 91 19.88 -4.24 17.41
N MET A 92 20.38 -4.22 16.18
CA MET A 92 21.79 -3.91 15.91
C MET A 92 22.13 -2.44 16.19
N ARG A 93 21.17 -1.53 16.00
CA ARG A 93 21.34 -0.08 16.22
C ARG A 93 21.25 0.30 17.70
N VAL A 94 20.41 -0.37 18.47
CA VAL A 94 20.28 -0.21 19.93
C VAL A 94 21.52 -0.69 20.68
N LYS A 95 22.32 -1.61 20.10
CA LYS A 95 23.61 -2.01 20.69
C LYS A 95 24.70 -0.93 20.62
N GLU A 96 24.48 0.19 19.92
CA GLU A 96 25.45 1.29 19.81
C GLU A 96 25.06 2.60 20.54
N GLU A 97 23.90 2.73 21.18
CA GLU A 97 23.56 3.97 21.94
C GLU A 97 23.34 3.73 23.46
N PRO A 98 24.00 4.51 24.34
CA PRO A 98 23.75 4.48 25.78
C PRO A 98 22.44 5.20 26.12
N GLN A 99 21.69 4.60 27.04
CA GLN A 99 20.40 5.05 27.59
C GLN A 99 20.34 6.55 27.93
N SER A 100 19.24 7.21 27.54
CA SER A 100 18.72 8.37 28.26
C SER A 100 17.19 8.31 28.36
N ASP A 101 16.72 7.77 29.48
CA ASP A 101 15.61 8.23 30.33
C ASP A 101 14.75 9.40 29.81
N VAL A 102 13.43 9.25 29.69
CA VAL A 102 12.43 9.57 30.74
C VAL A 102 10.96 9.36 30.29
N ASN A 103 10.20 8.68 31.16
CA ASN A 103 8.83 8.97 31.65
C ASN A 103 7.64 8.96 30.64
N ASP A 104 6.79 7.93 30.62
CA ASP A 104 5.67 7.63 31.54
C ASP A 104 4.56 8.70 31.51
N GLU A 105 3.43 8.40 30.85
CA GLU A 105 2.06 8.55 31.39
C GLU A 105 1.03 8.01 30.36
N GLU A 106 0.48 6.84 30.68
CA GLU A 106 -0.95 6.47 30.68
C GLU A 106 -1.93 7.16 29.70
N GLY A 107 -2.82 6.39 29.06
CA GLY A 107 -4.14 6.92 28.67
C GLY A 107 -4.83 6.30 27.47
N GLU A 108 -5.68 5.32 27.76
CA GLU A 108 -6.61 4.55 26.92
C GLU A 108 -7.47 5.34 25.92
N GLY A 109 -7.94 4.64 24.87
CA GLY A 109 -8.93 5.16 23.93
C GLY A 109 -9.35 4.15 22.86
N ASP A 110 -9.92 3.04 23.31
CA ASP A 110 -10.79 2.13 22.56
C ASP A 110 -11.81 2.86 21.67
N SER A 111 -12.02 2.39 20.45
CA SER A 111 -13.35 1.96 19.98
C SER A 111 -13.31 1.55 18.51
N SER A 112 -13.63 0.27 18.30
CA SER A 112 -14.21 -0.26 17.07
C SER A 112 -15.45 0.56 16.65
N GLU A 113 -15.79 0.62 15.35
CA GLU A 113 -17.14 0.30 14.86
C GLU A 113 -17.16 0.32 13.30
N GLU A 114 -17.89 -0.64 12.74
CA GLU A 114 -18.32 -0.76 11.34
C GLU A 114 -19.24 0.38 10.88
N ASP A 115 -19.05 0.85 9.65
CA ASP A 115 -20.00 1.00 8.52
C ASP A 115 -19.48 2.04 7.50
#